data_AF-A0A6P8X488-F1
#
_entry.id   AF-A0A6P8X488-F1
#
_cell.length_a   1.000
_cell.length_b   1.000
_cell.length_c   1.000
_cell.angle_alpha   90.00
_cell.angle_beta   90.00
_cell.angle_gamma   90.00
#
_symmetry.space_group_name_H-M   'P 1'
#
loop_
_entity.id
_entity.type
_entity.pdbx_description
1 polymer ?
#
loop_
_entity_poly.entity_id
_entity_poly.type
_entity_poly.pdbx_seq_one_letter_code
_entity_poly.pdbx_strand_id
1 'polypeptide(L)'
;MPSLGIATKISILLLLICLASVLCVFALPIFELISDACKAIDDCDPFRPVCAAHFNEHQFFYSHCDMLREICLTGKDWKPDYLSHCNVSKL
;
A
#
# COMPACT_ATOMS: atom_id res chain seq x y z
N MET A 1 -47.48 11.72 15.02
CA MET A 1 -46.54 10.70 15.55
C MET A 1 -45.42 10.46 14.54
N PRO A 2 -44.29 11.19 14.58
CA PRO A 2 -43.20 11.05 13.60
C PRO A 2 -41.99 10.24 14.11
N SER A 3 -42.00 9.77 15.37
CA SER A 3 -40.82 9.17 16.03
C SER A 3 -40.46 7.76 15.56
N LEU A 4 -41.40 7.01 14.96
CA LEU A 4 -41.19 5.60 14.57
C LEU A 4 -40.21 5.45 13.41
N GLY A 5 -40.19 6.39 12.46
CA GLY A 5 -39.30 6.32 11.29
C GLY A 5 -37.83 6.65 11.58
N ILE A 6 -37.54 7.34 12.69
CA ILE A 6 -36.18 7.77 13.04
C ILE A 6 -35.46 6.64 13.77
N ALA A 7 -36.13 5.95 14.70
CA ALA A 7 -35.57 4.81 15.42
C ALA A 7 -35.17 3.67 14.49
N THR A 8 -36.00 3.36 13.48
CA THR A 8 -35.70 2.33 12.48
C THR A 8 -34.49 2.70 11.62
N LYS A 9 -34.34 3.98 11.24
CA LYS A 9 -33.17 4.46 10.48
C LYS A 9 -31.88 4.38 11.28
N ILE A 10 -31.93 4.74 12.57
CA ILE A 10 -30.77 4.61 13.48
C ILE A 10 -30.37 3.14 13.65
N SER A 11 -31.36 2.25 13.82
CA SER A 11 -31.12 0.80 13.93
C SER A 11 -30.46 0.23 12.67
N ILE A 12 -30.92 0.61 11.48
CA ILE A 12 -30.30 0.19 10.21
C ILE A 12 -28.88 0.75 10.08
N LEU A 13 -28.66 2.02 10.44
CA LEU A 13 -27.34 2.64 10.37
C LEU A 13 -26.33 1.92 11.27
N LEU A 14 -26.72 1.59 12.51
CA LEU A 14 -25.89 0.83 13.43
C LEU A 14 -25.55 -0.56 12.88
N LEU A 15 -26.54 -1.24 12.27
CA LEU A 15 -26.34 -2.55 11.67
C LEU A 15 -25.33 -2.51 10.51
N LEU A 16 -25.40 -1.47 9.67
CA LEU A 16 -24.45 -1.25 8.57
C LEU A 16 -23.03 -0.98 9.07
N ILE A 17 -22.89 -0.18 10.14
CA ILE A 17 -21.58 0.09 10.75
C ILE A 17 -20.98 -1.18 11.33
N CYS A 18 -21.78 -2.02 12.01
CA CYS A 18 -21.33 -3.32 12.52
C CYS A 18 -20.92 -4.27 11.39
N LEU A 19 -21.66 -4.31 10.29
CA LEU A 19 -21.30 -5.16 9.15
C LEU A 19 -19.98 -4.69 8.51
N ALA A 20 -19.80 -3.38 8.35
CA ALA A 20 -18.58 -2.79 7.80
C ALA A 20 -17.37 -3.04 8.69
N SER A 21 -17.51 -2.91 10.02
CA SER A 21 -16.39 -3.16 10.95
C SER A 21 -15.96 -4.63 10.94
N VAL A 22 -16.91 -5.57 10.88
CA VAL A 22 -16.62 -7.00 10.75
C VAL A 22 -15.87 -7.31 9.45
N LEU A 23 -16.32 -6.74 8.32
CA LEU A 23 -15.63 -6.89 7.03
C LEU A 23 -14.21 -6.32 7.06
N CYS A 24 -13.99 -5.17 7.70
CA CYS A 24 -12.65 -4.60 7.87
C CYS A 24 -11.71 -5.49 8.69
N VAL A 25 -12.22 -6.14 9.75
CA VAL A 25 -11.43 -7.07 10.58
C VAL A 25 -11.00 -8.30 9.77
N PHE A 26 -11.86 -8.81 8.89
CA PHE A 26 -11.51 -9.93 8.02
C PHE A 26 -10.53 -9.56 6.90
N ALA A 27 -10.40 -8.28 6.53
CA ALA A 27 -9.42 -7.83 5.55
C ALA A 27 -7.99 -7.72 6.14
N LEU A 28 -7.85 -7.42 7.43
CA LEU A 28 -6.56 -7.28 8.12
C LEU A 28 -5.58 -8.47 7.97
N PRO A 29 -5.98 -9.75 8.16
CA PRO A 29 -5.04 -10.87 8.09
C PRO A 29 -4.39 -11.05 6.70
N ILE A 30 -5.05 -10.59 5.63
CA ILE A 30 -4.50 -10.64 4.28
C ILE A 30 -3.33 -9.65 4.13
N PHE A 31 -3.43 -8.48 4.76
CA PHE A 31 -2.37 -7.47 4.73
C PHE A 31 -1.12 -7.89 5.52
N GLU A 32 -1.30 -8.57 6.65
CA GLU A 32 -0.17 -9.04 7.47
C GLU A 32 0.63 -10.14 6.75
N LEU A 33 -0.05 -11.09 6.11
CA LEU A 33 0.59 -12.17 5.35
C LEU A 33 1.43 -11.65 4.18
N ILE A 34 0.90 -10.67 3.44
CA ILE A 34 1.62 -10.04 2.32
C ILE A 34 2.85 -9.29 2.85
N SER A 35 2.70 -8.52 3.93
CA SER A 35 3.81 -7.79 4.55
C SER A 35 4.96 -8.70 4.94
N ASP A 36 4.67 -9.86 5.55
CA ASP A 36 5.72 -10.80 5.95
C ASP A 36 6.37 -11.52 4.76
N ALA A 37 5.63 -11.81 3.69
CA ALA A 37 6.19 -12.32 2.45
C ALA A 37 7.14 -11.30 1.78
N CYS A 38 6.79 -10.01 1.83
CA CYS A 38 7.61 -8.94 1.28
C CYS A 38 8.85 -8.62 2.14
N LYS A 39 8.75 -8.77 3.47
CA LYS A 39 9.89 -8.65 4.39
C LYS A 39 10.96 -9.72 4.19
N ALA A 40 10.63 -10.84 3.56
CA ALA A 40 11.65 -11.81 3.14
C ALA A 40 12.68 -11.21 2.14
N ILE A 41 12.38 -10.03 1.58
CA ILE A 41 13.25 -9.20 0.75
C ILE A 41 13.99 -8.15 1.62
N ASP A 42 14.41 -8.49 2.84
CA ASP A 42 15.16 -7.58 3.71
C ASP A 42 16.69 -7.67 3.48
N ASP A 43 17.19 -8.75 2.89
CA ASP A 43 18.62 -8.92 2.59
C ASP A 43 18.92 -8.50 1.15
N CYS A 44 18.93 -7.19 0.93
CA CYS A 44 19.26 -6.60 -0.36
C CYS A 44 20.78 -6.39 -0.50
N ASP A 45 21.30 -6.81 -1.67
CA ASP A 45 22.68 -6.63 -2.12
C ASP A 45 23.20 -5.18 -2.01
N PRO A 46 24.53 -4.97 -2.12
CA PRO A 46 25.14 -3.65 -1.97
C PRO A 46 24.56 -2.57 -2.90
N PHE A 47 24.70 -1.32 -2.45
CA PHE A 47 24.18 -0.12 -3.09
C PHE A 47 24.36 -0.10 -4.62
N ARG A 48 23.23 -0.18 -5.33
CA ARG A 48 23.12 -0.16 -6.80
C ARG A 48 21.92 0.71 -7.17
N PRO A 49 22.12 2.03 -7.24
CA PRO A 49 21.02 2.99 -7.34
C PRO A 49 20.15 2.76 -8.57
N VAL A 50 18.84 2.79 -8.37
CA VAL A 50 17.84 2.69 -9.44
C VAL A 50 16.89 3.87 -9.30
N CYS A 51 16.64 4.58 -10.40
CA CYS A 51 15.47 5.43 -10.52
C CYS A 51 14.35 4.60 -11.14
N ALA A 52 13.15 4.69 -10.60
CA ALA A 52 11.99 4.04 -11.18
C ALA A 52 10.78 4.99 -11.23
N ALA A 53 9.89 4.73 -12.16
CA ALA A 53 8.67 5.50 -12.38
C ALA A 53 7.43 4.62 -12.24
N HIS A 54 6.39 5.20 -11.68
CA HIS A 54 5.05 4.62 -11.63
C HIS A 54 4.05 5.73 -11.99
N PHE A 55 3.41 5.61 -13.15
CA PHE A 55 2.65 6.69 -13.78
C PHE A 55 3.49 7.97 -13.96
N ASN A 56 3.21 9.02 -13.18
CA ASN A 56 3.90 10.32 -13.22
C ASN A 56 4.77 10.56 -11.98
N GLU A 57 4.92 9.56 -11.11
CA GLU A 57 5.79 9.60 -9.94
C GLU A 57 7.15 9.00 -10.31
N HIS A 58 8.23 9.65 -9.88
CA HIS A 58 9.59 9.12 -9.96
C HIS A 58 10.11 8.92 -8.54
N GLN A 59 10.73 7.78 -8.28
CA GLN A 59 11.28 7.44 -6.98
C GLN A 59 12.66 6.81 -7.13
N PHE A 60 13.56 7.25 -6.25
CA PHE A 60 14.89 6.69 -6.12
C PHE A 60 14.89 5.49 -5.17
N PHE A 61 15.59 4.43 -5.56
CA PHE A 61 15.80 3.22 -4.77
C PHE A 61 17.30 2.94 -4.63
N TYR A 62 17.72 2.50 -3.44
CA TYR A 62 19.12 2.20 -3.13
C TYR A 62 19.63 0.95 -3.86
N SER A 63 18.73 0.04 -4.20
CA SER A 63 18.98 -1.15 -5.01
C SER A 63 17.73 -1.55 -5.80
N HIS A 64 17.90 -2.43 -6.79
CA HIS A 64 16.77 -3.08 -7.46
C HIS A 64 15.93 -3.92 -6.48
N CYS A 65 16.55 -4.49 -5.47
CA CYS A 65 15.89 -5.28 -4.44
C CYS A 65 14.96 -4.41 -3.57
N ASP A 66 15.40 -3.21 -3.18
CA ASP A 66 14.55 -2.24 -2.48
C ASP A 66 13.33 -1.83 -3.31
N MET A 67 13.51 -1.69 -4.62
CA MET A 67 12.40 -1.43 -5.54
C MET A 67 11.39 -2.58 -5.53
N LEU A 68 11.85 -3.84 -5.64
CA LEU A 68 10.98 -5.02 -5.60
C LEU A 68 10.26 -5.16 -4.25
N ARG A 69 10.93 -4.88 -3.14
CA ARG A 69 10.34 -4.86 -1.80
C ARG A 69 9.19 -3.86 -1.73
N GLU A 70 9.38 -2.67 -2.29
CA GLU A 70 8.33 -1.64 -2.30
C GLU A 70 7.17 -2.00 -3.24
N ILE A 71 7.45 -2.58 -4.41
CA ILE A 71 6.41 -3.13 -5.29
C ILE A 71 5.57 -4.16 -4.52
N CYS A 72 6.22 -5.03 -3.76
CA CYS A 72 5.56 -6.07 -3.00
C CYS A 72 4.66 -5.48 -1.89
N LEU A 73 5.16 -4.49 -1.13
CA LEU A 73 4.43 -3.89 0.00
C LEU A 73 3.26 -2.99 -0.44
N THR A 74 3.42 -2.26 -1.55
CA THR A 74 2.46 -1.24 -1.97
C THR A 74 1.60 -1.64 -3.16
N GLY A 75 2.01 -2.66 -3.92
CA GLY A 75 1.40 -3.04 -5.19
C GLY A 75 1.63 -2.05 -6.34
N LYS A 76 2.44 -0.99 -6.14
CA LYS A 76 2.83 -0.07 -7.21
C LYS A 76 3.76 -0.76 -8.18
N ASP A 77 3.43 -0.79 -9.47
CA ASP A 77 4.27 -1.33 -10.55
C ASP A 77 5.37 -0.32 -10.93
N TRP A 78 6.41 -0.22 -10.09
CA TRP A 78 7.58 0.62 -10.34
C TRP A 78 8.45 0.04 -11.46
N LYS A 79 8.73 0.85 -12.49
CA LYS A 79 9.55 0.46 -13.63
C LYS A 79 10.84 1.25 -13.69
N PRO A 80 11.99 0.63 -13.99
CA PRO A 80 13.25 1.36 -14.14
C PRO A 80 13.12 2.53 -15.11
N ASP A 81 13.69 3.66 -14.72
CA ASP A 81 13.69 4.91 -15.46
C ASP A 81 15.09 5.55 -15.41
N TYR A 82 15.28 6.61 -16.19
CA TYR A 82 16.55 7.34 -16.23
C TYR A 82 16.82 8.03 -14.90
N LEU A 83 18.04 7.88 -14.36
CA LEU A 83 18.47 8.51 -13.10
C LEU A 83 18.27 10.04 -13.09
N SER A 84 18.30 10.69 -14.26
CA SER A 84 18.03 12.12 -14.41
C SER A 84 16.61 12.52 -13.98
N HIS A 85 15.62 11.64 -14.09
CA HIS A 85 14.23 11.94 -13.73
C HIS A 85 14.00 11.95 -12.21
N CYS A 86 14.77 11.17 -11.45
CA CYS A 86 14.72 11.20 -10.00
C CYS A 86 15.50 12.38 -9.38
N ASN A 87 16.02 13.30 -10.21
CA ASN A 87 16.78 14.50 -9.80
C ASN A 87 17.87 14.19 -8.75
N VAL A 88 18.51 13.03 -8.85
CA VAL A 88 19.58 12.61 -7.95
C VAL A 88 20.85 13.30 -8.46
N SER A 89 21.07 14.50 -7.94
CA SER A 89 22.19 15.34 -8.32
C SER A 89 23.48 14.81 -7.70
N LYS A 90 24.09 13.85 -8.40
CA LYS A 90 25.33 13.14 -8.07
C LYS A 90 25.17 12.07 -6.99
N LEU A 91 25.39 10.82 -7.41
CA LEU A 91 25.85 9.73 -6.57
C LEU A 91 27.35 9.55 -6.78
#